data_AF-A0A7C2DAW8-F1
#
_entry.id   AF-A0A7C2DAW8-F1
#
_cell.length_a   1.000
_cell.length_b   1.000
_cell.length_c   1.000
_cell.angle_alpha   90.00
_cell.angle_beta   90.00
_cell.angle_gamma   90.00
#
_symmetry.space_group_name_H-M   'P 1'
#
loop_
_entity.id
_entity.type
_entity.pdbx_description
1 polymer ?
#
loop_
_entity_poly.entity_id
_entity_poly.type
_entity_poly.pdbx_seq_one_letter_code
_entity_poly.pdbx_strand_id
1 'polypeptide(L)'
;MKAWRKATMVLVVVLISVVIFLYSLGMLAGRRCYEVDGCKACWSVFDEIQHHNALVDALVCACSKASMNEYSDATLNTEIRNIYKILTGSDATTRDICEGRVPLVKYK
;
A
#
# COMPACT_ATOMS: atom_id res chain seq x y z
N MET A 1 -22.53 -23.21 42.58
CA MET A 1 -21.56 -23.35 41.45
C MET A 1 -20.19 -23.73 42.01
N LYS A 2 -19.62 -24.88 41.62
CA LYS A 2 -18.31 -25.35 42.12
C LYS A 2 -17.23 -24.31 41.79
N ALA A 3 -16.37 -23.98 42.76
CA ALA A 3 -15.32 -22.96 42.64
C ALA A 3 -14.45 -23.12 41.38
N TRP A 4 -14.23 -24.38 40.98
CA TRP A 4 -13.52 -24.73 39.77
C TRP A 4 -14.14 -24.15 38.49
N ARG A 5 -15.47 -24.13 38.35
CA ARG A 5 -16.14 -23.54 37.16
C ARG A 5 -15.93 -22.03 37.05
N LYS A 6 -15.84 -21.31 38.18
CA LYS A 6 -15.55 -19.87 38.18
C LYS A 6 -14.11 -19.61 37.75
N ALA A 7 -13.15 -20.41 38.25
CA ALA A 7 -11.75 -20.31 37.86
C ALA A 7 -11.54 -20.60 36.36
N THR A 8 -12.19 -21.63 35.81
CA THR A 8 -12.11 -21.93 34.37
C THR A 8 -12.68 -20.81 33.51
N MET A 9 -13.81 -20.21 33.93
CA MET A 9 -14.44 -19.12 33.19
C MET A 9 -13.54 -17.86 33.16
N VAL A 10 -12.92 -17.50 34.29
CA VAL A 10 -11.97 -16.37 34.33
C VAL A 10 -10.76 -16.62 33.45
N LEU A 11 -10.19 -17.83 33.47
CA LEU A 11 -9.04 -18.19 32.62
C LEU A 11 -9.36 -18.03 31.13
N VAL A 12 -10.54 -18.51 30.70
CA VAL A 12 -10.97 -18.42 29.30
C VAL A 12 -11.15 -16.96 28.88
N VAL A 13 -11.75 -16.12 29.72
CA VAL A 13 -11.92 -14.68 29.43
C VAL A 13 -10.56 -13.97 29.30
N VAL A 14 -9.61 -14.27 30.17
CA VAL A 14 -8.25 -13.71 30.11
C VAL A 14 -7.56 -14.14 28.81
N LEU A 15 -7.61 -15.43 28.45
CA LEU A 15 -7.01 -15.94 27.22
C LEU A 15 -7.60 -15.28 25.98
N ILE A 16 -8.92 -15.16 25.90
CA ILE A 16 -9.59 -14.47 24.78
C ILE A 16 -9.13 -13.01 24.70
N SER A 17 -9.04 -12.32 25.84
CA SER A 17 -8.59 -10.92 25.89
C SER A 17 -7.15 -10.76 25.39
N VAL A 18 -6.25 -11.67 25.77
CA VAL A 18 -4.85 -11.68 25.30
C VAL A 18 -4.78 -11.92 23.79
N VAL A 19 -5.56 -12.86 23.25
CA VAL A 19 -5.59 -13.14 21.81
C VAL A 19 -6.07 -11.92 21.02
N ILE A 20 -7.14 -11.27 21.48
CA ILE A 20 -7.66 -10.04 20.85
C ILE A 20 -6.60 -8.93 20.89
N PHE A 21 -5.93 -8.75 22.03
CA PHE A 21 -4.87 -7.74 22.18
C PHE A 21 -3.69 -8.00 21.22
N LEU A 22 -3.20 -9.24 21.14
CA LEU A 22 -2.12 -9.61 20.23
C LEU A 22 -2.52 -9.45 18.76
N TYR A 23 -3.74 -9.84 18.38
CA TYR A 23 -4.26 -9.64 17.03
C TYR A 23 -4.31 -8.16 16.65
N SER A 24 -4.77 -7.32 17.58
CA SER A 24 -4.84 -5.87 17.40
C SER A 24 -3.45 -5.27 17.19
N LEU A 25 -2.46 -5.69 17.99
CA LEU A 25 -1.07 -5.23 17.82
C LEU A 25 -0.48 -5.62 16.46
N GLY A 26 -0.75 -6.83 15.98
CA GLY A 26 -0.30 -7.28 14.66
C GLY A 26 -0.88 -6.46 13.51
N MET A 27 -2.15 -6.11 13.59
CA MET A 27 -2.82 -5.24 12.61
C MET A 27 -2.25 -3.82 12.57
N LEU A 28 -1.84 -3.29 13.74
CA LEU A 28 -1.25 -1.94 13.82
C LEU A 28 0.19 -1.88 13.29
N ALA A 29 0.94 -2.97 13.37
CA ALA A 29 2.35 -3.01 12.94
C ALA A 29 2.53 -3.40 11.46
N GLY A 30 1.44 -3.67 10.73
CA GLY A 30 1.50 -4.07 9.33
C GLY A 30 2.01 -2.96 8.41
N ARG A 31 2.94 -3.29 7.52
CA ARG A 31 3.27 -2.44 6.36
C ARG A 31 2.45 -2.88 5.17
N ARG A 32 1.89 -1.93 4.44
CA ARG A 32 1.26 -2.17 3.15
C ARG A 32 2.31 -1.94 2.07
N CYS A 33 2.26 -2.71 0.99
CA CYS A 33 3.17 -2.54 -0.14
C CYS A 33 2.39 -2.57 -1.44
N TYR A 34 2.90 -1.84 -2.42
CA TYR A 34 2.40 -1.79 -3.78
C TYR A 34 3.55 -2.15 -4.73
N GLU A 35 3.27 -3.01 -5.71
CA GLU A 35 4.26 -3.53 -6.64
C GLU A 35 3.73 -3.47 -8.07
N VAL A 36 4.54 -2.91 -8.97
CA VAL A 36 4.22 -2.71 -10.40
C VAL A 36 5.43 -3.15 -11.20
N ASP A 37 5.31 -4.26 -11.93
CA ASP A 37 6.41 -4.84 -12.70
C ASP A 37 7.76 -4.85 -11.93
N GLY A 38 7.77 -5.30 -10.66
CA GLY A 38 8.97 -5.33 -9.82
C GLY A 38 9.41 -3.99 -9.20
N CYS A 39 8.70 -2.89 -9.45
CA CYS A 39 8.85 -1.64 -8.71
C CYS A 39 7.99 -1.71 -7.43
N LYS A 40 8.64 -1.95 -6.29
CA LYS A 40 7.97 -2.13 -4.99
C LYS A 40 8.20 -0.95 -4.06
N ALA A 41 7.12 -0.42 -3.51
CA ALA A 41 7.14 0.61 -2.46
C ALA A 41 6.20 0.22 -1.32
N CYS A 42 6.60 0.53 -0.07
CA CYS A 42 5.83 0.15 1.12
C CYS A 42 5.60 1.36 2.02
N TRP A 43 4.48 1.38 2.74
CA TRP A 43 4.10 2.44 3.65
C TRP A 43 3.49 1.89 4.95
N SER A 44 3.45 2.74 5.97
CA SER A 44 2.73 2.49 7.22
C SER A 44 1.23 2.71 7.03
N VAL A 45 0.39 1.81 7.56
CA VAL A 45 -1.08 1.88 7.43
C VAL A 45 -1.67 3.20 7.95
N PHE A 46 -0.99 3.86 8.90
CA PHE A 46 -1.48 5.10 9.53
C PHE A 46 -0.86 6.37 8.94
N ASP A 47 -0.09 6.26 7.87
CA ASP A 47 0.60 7.38 7.25
C ASP A 47 0.19 7.52 5.77
N GLU A 48 -0.86 8.31 5.54
CA GLU A 48 -1.38 8.61 4.19
C GLU A 48 -0.38 9.39 3.33
N ILE A 49 0.51 10.16 3.96
CA ILE A 49 1.57 10.89 3.23
C ILE A 49 2.59 9.89 2.70
N GLN A 50 3.02 8.93 3.52
CA GLN A 50 3.86 7.83 3.07
C GLN A 50 3.16 6.96 2.03
N HIS A 51 1.86 6.71 2.16
CA HIS A 51 1.09 5.98 1.17
C HIS A 51 1.15 6.65 -0.20
N HIS A 52 0.80 7.93 -0.26
CA HIS A 52 0.86 8.72 -1.49
C HIS A 52 2.27 8.74 -2.08
N ASN A 53 3.28 9.00 -1.25
CA ASN A 53 4.67 9.04 -1.68
C ASN A 53 5.17 7.67 -2.18
N ALA A 54 4.75 6.56 -1.56
CA ALA A 54 5.09 5.22 -1.99
C ALA A 54 4.51 4.91 -3.38
N LEU A 55 3.25 5.30 -3.64
CA LEU A 55 2.65 5.18 -4.97
C LEU A 55 3.36 6.04 -6.01
N VAL A 56 3.75 7.28 -5.65
CA VAL A 56 4.57 8.15 -6.51
C VAL A 56 5.92 7.49 -6.83
N ASP A 57 6.59 6.90 -5.84
CA ASP A 57 7.89 6.23 -6.04
C ASP A 57 7.77 4.98 -6.91
N ALA A 58 6.72 4.17 -6.71
CA ALA A 58 6.42 3.03 -7.57
C ALA A 58 6.12 3.47 -9.02
N LEU A 59 5.35 4.55 -9.19
CA LEU A 59 5.02 5.13 -10.49
C LEU A 59 6.27 5.62 -11.24
N VAL A 60 7.16 6.36 -10.56
CA VAL A 60 8.40 6.87 -11.15
C VAL A 60 9.32 5.71 -11.58
N CYS A 61 9.43 4.67 -10.75
CA CYS A 61 10.17 3.46 -11.10
C CYS A 61 9.57 2.75 -12.32
N ALA A 62 8.25 2.55 -12.34
CA ALA A 62 7.55 1.93 -13.46
C ALA A 62 7.74 2.72 -14.76
N CYS A 63 7.71 4.05 -14.68
CA CYS A 63 8.00 4.95 -15.79
C CYS A 63 9.41 4.78 -16.34
N SER A 64 10.41 4.62 -15.47
CA SER A 64 11.78 4.32 -15.90
C SER A 64 11.84 3.03 -16.73
N LYS A 65 11.14 1.98 -16.30
CA LYS A 65 11.08 0.71 -17.05
C LYS A 65 10.33 0.83 -18.36
N ALA A 66 9.18 1.49 -18.36
CA ALA A 66 8.40 1.73 -19.56
C ALA A 66 9.22 2.50 -20.59
N SER A 67 9.94 3.55 -20.16
CA SER A 67 10.82 4.32 -21.04
C SER A 67 11.98 3.49 -21.60
N MET A 68 12.58 2.58 -20.82
CA MET A 68 13.65 1.69 -21.30
C MET A 68 13.18 0.74 -22.42
N ASN A 69 11.91 0.34 -22.38
CA ASN A 69 11.29 -0.54 -23.38
C ASN A 69 10.47 0.25 -24.41
N GLU A 70 10.73 1.55 -24.58
CA GLU A 70 10.05 2.44 -25.53
C GLU A 70 8.51 2.43 -25.44
N TYR A 71 7.98 2.16 -24.24
CA TYR A 71 6.54 2.04 -23.96
C TYR A 71 5.86 0.90 -24.75
N SER A 72 6.60 -0.14 -25.12
CA SER A 72 6.06 -1.29 -25.87
C SER A 72 5.16 -2.20 -25.02
N ASP A 73 5.33 -2.22 -23.70
CA ASP A 73 4.52 -3.04 -22.79
C ASP A 73 3.17 -2.39 -22.47
N ALA A 74 2.12 -2.89 -23.10
CA ALA A 74 0.76 -2.39 -22.91
C ALA A 74 0.21 -2.61 -21.49
N THR A 75 0.65 -3.66 -20.79
CA THR A 75 0.22 -3.97 -19.43
C THR A 75 0.82 -2.97 -18.45
N LEU A 76 2.14 -2.79 -18.51
CA LEU A 76 2.85 -1.80 -17.69
C LEU A 76 2.31 -0.39 -17.93
N ASN A 77 2.09 -0.03 -19.20
CA ASN A 77 1.52 1.26 -19.56
C ASN A 77 0.12 1.49 -18.94
N THR A 78 -0.71 0.44 -18.90
CA THR A 78 -2.06 0.50 -18.30
C THR A 78 -1.97 0.64 -16.79
N GLU A 79 -1.06 -0.07 -16.13
CA GLU A 79 -0.84 0.05 -14.68
C GLU A 79 -0.36 1.45 -14.30
N ILE A 80 0.59 2.03 -15.04
CA ILE A 80 1.07 3.40 -14.86
C ILE A 80 -0.10 4.40 -14.90
N ARG A 81 -0.99 4.28 -15.90
CA ARG A 81 -2.17 5.15 -16.03
C ARG A 81 -3.14 4.98 -14.87
N ASN A 82 -3.37 3.75 -14.43
CA ASN A 82 -4.26 3.46 -13.31
C ASN A 82 -3.75 4.08 -12.00
N ILE A 83 -2.45 3.97 -11.72
CA ILE A 83 -1.84 4.57 -10.53
C ILE A 83 -1.93 6.08 -10.59
N TYR A 84 -1.59 6.68 -11.73
CA TYR A 84 -1.70 8.12 -11.93
C TYR A 84 -3.14 8.62 -11.69
N LYS A 85 -4.13 7.89 -12.21
CA LYS A 85 -5.55 8.19 -11.99
C LYS A 85 -5.95 8.07 -10.52
N ILE A 86 -5.43 7.10 -9.78
CA ILE A 86 -5.65 6.99 -8.33
C ILE A 86 -5.04 8.19 -7.60
N LEU A 87 -3.83 8.61 -7.98
CA LEU A 87 -3.12 9.72 -7.33
C LEU A 87 -3.73 11.09 -7.60
N THR A 88 -4.29 11.31 -8.80
CA THR A 88 -4.66 12.65 -9.28
C THR A 88 -6.15 12.81 -9.61
N GLY A 89 -6.90 11.71 -9.69
CA GLY A 89 -8.27 11.69 -10.20
C GLY A 89 -8.40 11.98 -11.69
N SER A 90 -7.28 12.19 -12.40
CA SER A 90 -7.24 12.60 -13.82
C SER A 90 -6.71 11.47 -14.71
N ASP A 91 -7.10 11.49 -15.98
CA ASP A 91 -6.54 10.58 -17.00
C ASP A 91 -5.44 11.30 -17.78
N ALA A 92 -4.38 10.55 -18.11
CA ALA A 92 -3.25 11.03 -18.90
C ALA A 92 -2.63 9.84 -19.65
N THR A 93 -1.91 10.12 -20.72
CA THR A 93 -1.17 9.06 -21.41
C THR A 93 0.05 8.66 -20.60
N THR A 94 0.46 7.40 -20.69
CA THR A 94 1.68 6.91 -20.01
C THR A 94 2.89 7.77 -20.34
N ARG A 95 3.04 8.19 -21.60
CA ARG A 95 4.16 9.03 -22.02
C ARG A 95 4.12 10.42 -21.38
N ASP A 96 2.95 11.07 -21.32
CA ASP A 96 2.83 12.37 -20.66
C ASP A 96 3.13 12.29 -19.16
N ILE A 97 2.71 11.20 -18.50
CA ILE A 97 3.00 10.92 -17.08
C ILE A 97 4.50 10.76 -16.88
N CYS A 98 5.14 9.87 -17.64
CA CYS A 98 6.55 9.51 -17.44
C CYS A 98 7.53 10.60 -17.86
N GLU A 99 7.15 11.45 -18.82
CA GLU A 99 7.95 12.61 -19.23
C GLU A 99 7.70 13.87 -18.36
N GLY A 100 6.84 13.78 -17.34
CA GLY A 100 6.58 14.89 -16.42
C GLY A 100 5.80 16.05 -17.05
N ARG A 101 5.02 15.79 -18.10
CA ARG A 101 4.15 16.79 -18.76
C ARG A 101 2.87 17.05 -17.98
N VAL A 102 2.56 16.18 -17.02
CA VAL A 102 1.42 16.30 -16.11
C VAL A 102 1.91 16.38 -14.66
N PRO A 103 1.16 17.04 -13.76
CA PRO A 103 1.62 17.27 -12.40
C PRO A 103 1.64 15.95 -11.59
N LEU A 104 2.79 15.69 -10.97
CA LEU A 104 2.95 14.63 -9.98
C LEU A 104 3.57 15.24 -8.72
N VAL A 105 2.82 15.24 -7.61
CA VAL A 105 3.24 15.87 -6.35
C VAL A 105 3.75 14.81 -5.40
N LYS A 106 4.95 15.01 -4.86
CA LYS A 106 5.50 14.25 -3.73
C LYS A 106 5.53 15.17 -2.51
N TYR A 107 5.00 14.69 -1.39
CA TYR A 107 4.96 15.45 -0.13
C TYR A 107 6.25 15.23 0.66
N LYS A 108 6.68 16.24 1.41
CA LYS A 108 7.85 16.18 2.31
C LYS A 108 7.43 15.96 3.74
#